data_AF-A0A1N7RSR8-F1
#
_entry.id   AF-A0A1N7RSR8-F1
#
_cell.length_a   1.000
_cell.length_b   1.000
_cell.length_c   1.000
_cell.angle_alpha   90.00
_cell.angle_beta   90.00
_cell.angle_gamma   90.00
#
_symmetry.space_group_name_H-M   'P 1'
#
loop_
_entity.id
_entity.type
_entity.pdbx_description
1 polymer ?
#
loop_
_entity_poly.entity_id
_entity_poly.type
_entity_poly.pdbx_seq_one_letter_code
_entity_poly.pdbx_strand_id
1 'polypeptide(L)'
;MTRCFLRLALGSALLFSGVVGAQQFPILDQVADKIVQKYERSTCEQLWQERAQKRGQPKSENEQRAVQLLRTDPQMRAEFINRVAAPIANKMFECGMIP
;
A
#
# COMPACT_ATOMS: atom_id res chain seq x y z
N MET A 1 -58.08 9.45 8.11
CA MET A 1 -56.82 9.36 7.36
C MET A 1 -55.65 9.46 8.33
N THR A 2 -55.37 8.39 9.08
CA THR A 2 -54.35 8.40 10.15
C THR A 2 -53.85 6.99 10.48
N ARG A 3 -53.75 6.13 9.45
CA ARG A 3 -53.28 4.73 9.59
C ARG A 3 -52.21 4.34 8.55
N CYS A 4 -51.55 5.33 7.94
CA CYS A 4 -50.50 5.13 6.95
C CYS A 4 -49.08 5.42 7.49
N PHE A 5 -48.96 5.92 8.73
CA PHE A 5 -47.65 6.35 9.27
C PHE A 5 -46.97 5.34 10.21
N LEU A 6 -47.52 4.13 10.37
CA LEU A 6 -47.00 3.16 11.36
C LEU A 6 -46.33 1.92 10.74
N ARG A 7 -45.93 1.95 9.47
CA ARG A 7 -45.30 0.80 8.77
C ARG A 7 -44.09 1.16 7.92
N LEU A 8 -43.24 2.08 8.39
CA LEU A 8 -41.97 2.37 7.74
C LEU A 8 -40.84 2.56 8.77
N ALA A 9 -40.82 1.71 9.79
CA ALA A 9 -39.81 1.72 10.86
C ALA A 9 -39.02 0.40 10.94
N LEU A 10 -38.89 -0.35 9.84
CA LEU A 10 -38.15 -1.61 9.81
C LEU A 10 -37.34 -1.70 8.52
N GLY A 11 -36.01 -1.64 8.63
CA GLY A 11 -35.12 -2.00 7.52
C GLY A 11 -34.19 -0.89 7.04
N SER A 12 -33.30 -0.41 7.90
CA SER A 12 -31.99 0.06 7.44
C SER A 12 -30.96 -0.71 8.24
N ALA A 13 -30.79 -1.97 7.84
CA ALA A 13 -29.71 -2.81 8.32
C ALA A 13 -28.39 -2.09 8.04
N LEU A 14 -27.65 -1.88 9.12
CA LEU A 14 -26.30 -1.36 9.15
C LEU A 14 -25.41 -2.19 8.22
N LEU A 15 -25.12 -1.68 7.02
CA LEU A 15 -24.00 -2.16 6.22
C LEU A 15 -22.71 -1.49 6.70
N PHE A 16 -22.33 -1.77 7.94
CA PHE A 16 -20.93 -1.62 8.33
C PHE A 16 -20.21 -2.88 7.84
N SER A 17 -19.78 -2.86 6.57
CA SER A 17 -18.74 -3.78 6.12
C SER A 17 -17.50 -3.47 6.94
N GLY A 18 -17.26 -4.27 7.98
CA GLY A 18 -16.10 -4.15 8.83
C GLY A 18 -14.84 -4.19 7.98
N VAL A 19 -14.14 -3.06 7.91
CA VAL A 19 -12.71 -3.06 7.61
C VAL A 19 -12.01 -3.67 8.82
N VAL A 20 -11.96 -5.00 8.85
CA VAL A 20 -11.07 -5.72 9.76
C VAL A 20 -9.65 -5.51 9.23
N GLY A 21 -9.07 -4.35 9.55
CA GLY A 21 -7.66 -4.03 9.29
C GLY A 21 -6.73 -4.67 10.32
N ALA A 22 -6.88 -5.98 10.55
CA ALA A 22 -6.09 -6.71 11.53
C ALA A 22 -5.12 -7.67 10.81
N GLN A 23 -3.91 -7.16 10.55
CA GLN A 23 -2.65 -7.83 10.22
C GLN A 23 -2.77 -9.26 9.65
N GLN A 24 -3.28 -9.39 8.42
CA GLN A 24 -3.30 -10.68 7.73
C GLN A 24 -1.88 -11.11 7.25
N PHE A 25 -0.91 -10.19 7.21
CA PHE A 25 0.43 -10.43 6.67
C PHE A 25 1.56 -9.77 7.50
N PRO A 26 1.82 -10.20 8.75
CA PRO A 26 2.79 -9.54 9.64
C PRO A 26 4.23 -9.50 9.10
N ILE A 27 4.64 -10.50 8.30
CA ILE A 27 5.96 -10.48 7.64
C ILE A 27 6.02 -9.44 6.53
N LEU A 28 4.93 -9.25 5.79
CA LEU A 28 4.83 -8.24 4.75
C LEU A 28 4.96 -6.83 5.35
N ASP A 29 4.32 -6.61 6.50
CA ASP A 29 4.36 -5.32 7.21
C ASP A 29 5.81 -4.95 7.60
N GLN A 30 6.58 -5.91 8.13
CA GLN A 30 7.98 -5.69 8.48
C GLN A 30 8.85 -5.37 7.26
N VAL A 31 8.58 -6.02 6.12
CA VAL A 31 9.30 -5.75 4.87
C VAL A 31 8.93 -4.36 4.34
N ALA A 32 7.65 -4.02 4.34
CA ALA A 32 7.16 -2.70 3.94
C ALA A 32 7.81 -1.60 4.79
N ASP A 33 7.84 -1.76 6.10
CA ASP A 33 8.46 -0.80 7.02
C ASP A 33 9.96 -0.63 6.77
N LYS A 34 10.69 -1.70 6.45
CA LYS A 34 12.12 -1.58 6.08
C LYS A 34 12.32 -0.79 4.79
N ILE A 35 11.44 -0.95 3.81
CA ILE A 35 11.50 -0.20 2.55
C ILE A 35 11.19 1.28 2.82
N VAL A 36 10.15 1.57 3.59
CA VAL A 36 9.79 2.94 3.98
C VAL A 36 10.96 3.61 4.72
N GLN A 37 11.49 2.95 5.75
CA GLN A 37 12.63 3.47 6.52
C GLN A 37 13.85 3.73 5.65
N LYS A 38 14.10 2.91 4.62
CA LYS A 38 15.19 3.14 3.68
C LYS A 38 15.00 4.46 2.94
N TYR A 39 13.83 4.70 2.35
CA TYR A 39 13.56 5.95 1.65
C TYR A 39 13.63 7.17 2.58
N GLU A 40 13.05 7.07 3.77
CA GLU A 40 13.05 8.16 4.74
C GLU A 40 14.47 8.53 5.20
N ARG A 41 15.30 7.52 5.50
CA ARG A 41 16.67 7.71 6.01
C ARG A 41 17.70 8.02 4.94
N SER A 42 17.44 7.71 3.66
CA SER A 42 18.35 8.02 2.57
C SER A 42 18.31 9.51 2.19
N THR A 43 19.45 10.03 1.77
CA THR A 43 19.51 11.36 1.14
C THR A 43 18.97 11.30 -0.30
N CYS A 44 18.59 12.45 -0.84
CA CYS A 44 18.08 12.51 -2.21
C CYS A 44 19.12 12.08 -3.23
N GLU A 45 20.40 12.43 -3.03
CA GLU A 45 21.51 12.04 -3.90
C GLU A 45 21.68 10.51 -3.90
N GLN A 46 21.60 9.87 -2.74
CA GLN A 46 21.70 8.40 -2.63
C GLN A 46 20.56 7.71 -3.38
N LEU A 47 19.33 8.21 -3.24
CA LEU A 47 18.17 7.65 -3.94
C LEU A 47 18.28 7.85 -5.46
N TRP A 48 18.77 9.01 -5.92
CA TRP A 48 19.04 9.25 -7.33
C TRP A 48 20.13 8.34 -7.89
N GLN A 49 21.24 8.18 -7.16
CA GLN A 49 22.31 7.27 -7.55
C GLN A 49 21.83 5.83 -7.63
N GLU A 50 21.08 5.35 -6.64
CA GLU A 50 20.51 4.01 -6.67
C GLU A 50 19.56 3.83 -7.86
N ARG A 51 18.67 4.80 -8.10
CA ARG A 51 17.75 4.77 -9.24
C ARG A 51 18.51 4.72 -10.57
N ALA A 52 19.55 5.55 -10.71
CA ALA A 52 20.39 5.58 -11.91
C ALA A 52 21.12 4.27 -12.13
N GLN A 53 21.69 3.68 -11.07
CA GLN A 53 22.35 2.38 -11.13
C GLN A 53 21.38 1.27 -11.56
N LYS A 54 20.19 1.23 -10.97
CA LYS A 54 19.18 0.20 -11.29
C LYS A 54 18.47 0.42 -12.62
N ARG A 55 18.63 1.59 -13.25
CA ARG A 55 17.94 1.91 -14.50
C ARG A 55 18.41 0.99 -15.63
N GLY A 56 17.46 0.28 -16.24
CA GLY A 56 17.75 -0.65 -17.34
C GLY A 56 18.34 -1.99 -16.90
N GLN A 57 18.62 -2.18 -15.61
CA GLN A 57 19.03 -3.48 -15.09
C GLN A 57 17.81 -4.38 -14.86
N PRO A 58 17.91 -5.69 -15.14
CA PRO A 58 16.87 -6.62 -14.75
C PRO A 58 16.73 -6.66 -13.23
N LYS A 59 15.51 -6.86 -12.76
CA LYS A 59 15.23 -7.09 -11.33
C LYS A 59 16.00 -8.32 -10.85
N SER A 60 16.50 -8.29 -9.61
CA SER A 60 17.10 -9.49 -9.01
C SER A 60 16.09 -10.64 -8.93
N GLU A 61 16.54 -11.89 -8.88
CA GLU A 61 15.64 -13.04 -8.75
C GLU A 61 14.68 -12.91 -7.57
N ASN A 62 15.18 -12.41 -6.43
CA ASN A 62 14.35 -12.22 -5.23
C ASN A 62 13.27 -11.16 -5.45
N GLU A 63 13.61 -10.04 -6.12
CA GLU A 63 12.64 -9.01 -6.46
C GLU A 63 11.60 -9.53 -7.47
N GLN A 64 12.02 -10.34 -8.44
CA GLN A 64 11.11 -10.99 -9.38
C GLN A 64 10.11 -11.92 -8.67
N ARG A 65 10.59 -12.75 -7.74
CA ARG A 65 9.72 -13.64 -6.93
C ARG A 65 8.75 -12.84 -6.06
N ALA A 66 9.21 -11.76 -5.41
CA ALA A 66 8.34 -10.89 -4.63
C ALA A 66 7.26 -10.23 -5.49
N VAL A 67 7.61 -9.72 -6.68
CA VAL A 67 6.65 -9.17 -7.64
C VAL A 67 5.64 -10.25 -8.08
N GLN A 68 6.09 -11.48 -8.33
CA GLN A 68 5.20 -12.57 -8.71
C GLN A 68 4.23 -12.94 -7.58
N LEU A 69 4.70 -12.98 -6.34
CA LEU A 69 3.84 -13.21 -5.17
C LEU A 69 2.74 -12.14 -5.08
N LEU A 70 3.12 -10.87 -5.16
CA LEU A 70 2.17 -9.75 -5.13
C LEU A 70 1.22 -9.76 -6.34
N ARG A 71 1.62 -10.31 -7.50
CA ARG A 71 0.70 -10.46 -8.64
C ARG A 71 -0.38 -11.50 -8.38
N THR A 72 0.00 -12.64 -7.79
CA THR A 72 -0.88 -13.77 -7.53
C THR A 72 -1.83 -13.53 -6.36
N ASP A 73 -1.49 -12.67 -5.39
CA ASP A 73 -2.34 -12.33 -4.24
C ASP A 73 -2.78 -10.85 -4.27
N PRO A 74 -4.03 -10.55 -4.71
CA PRO A 74 -4.53 -9.18 -4.76
C PRO A 74 -4.68 -8.49 -3.40
N GLN A 75 -5.00 -9.23 -2.34
CA GLN A 75 -5.15 -8.65 -1.00
C GLN A 75 -3.78 -8.25 -0.45
N MET A 76 -2.80 -9.15 -0.52
CA MET A 76 -1.43 -8.86 -0.12
C MET A 76 -0.84 -7.67 -0.89
N ARG A 77 -1.11 -7.58 -2.19
CA ARG A 77 -0.70 -6.44 -3.02
C ARG A 77 -1.31 -5.13 -2.56
N ALA A 78 -2.60 -5.11 -2.26
CA ALA A 78 -3.28 -3.92 -1.79
C ALA A 78 -2.67 -3.43 -0.46
N GLU A 79 -2.51 -4.33 0.51
CA GLU A 79 -1.90 -4.01 1.81
C GLU A 79 -0.48 -3.47 1.66
N PHE A 80 0.37 -4.16 0.90
CA PHE A 80 1.75 -3.71 0.65
C PHE A 80 1.80 -2.32 0.01
N ILE A 81 1.04 -2.11 -1.06
CA ILE A 81 1.03 -0.83 -1.80
C ILE A 81 0.51 0.29 -0.90
N ASN A 82 -0.60 0.08 -0.18
CA ASN A 82 -1.17 1.08 0.71
C ASN A 82 -0.17 1.53 1.78
N ARG A 83 0.67 0.61 2.27
CA ARG A 83 1.69 0.91 3.27
C ARG A 83 2.89 1.67 2.71
N VAL A 84 3.39 1.30 1.53
CA VAL A 84 4.65 1.86 0.99
C VAL A 84 4.46 3.06 0.08
N ALA A 85 3.33 3.15 -0.64
CA ALA A 85 3.18 4.08 -1.76
C ALA A 85 3.26 5.55 -1.31
N ALA A 86 2.45 5.94 -0.33
CA ALA A 86 2.40 7.33 0.13
C ALA A 86 3.75 7.84 0.69
N PRO A 87 4.40 7.19 1.68
CA PRO A 87 5.66 7.71 2.23
C PRO A 87 6.79 7.73 1.20
N ILE A 88 6.89 6.71 0.33
CA ILE A 88 7.91 6.66 -0.71
C ILE A 88 7.64 7.73 -1.77
N ALA A 89 6.40 7.89 -2.23
CA ALA A 89 6.05 8.91 -3.20
C ALA A 89 6.34 10.31 -2.66
N ASN A 90 5.99 10.60 -1.40
CA ASN A 90 6.33 11.87 -0.77
C ASN A 90 7.84 12.13 -0.77
N LYS A 91 8.65 11.15 -0.35
CA LYS A 91 10.11 11.27 -0.40
C LYS A 91 10.63 11.46 -1.83
N MET A 92 10.06 10.75 -2.80
CA MET A 92 10.43 10.88 -4.20
C MET A 92 10.06 12.26 -4.76
N PHE A 93 8.94 12.83 -4.35
CA PHE A 93 8.51 14.17 -4.73
C PHE A 93 9.45 15.24 -4.13
N GLU A 94 9.73 15.16 -2.83
CA GLU A 94 10.70 16.05 -2.15
C GLU A 94 12.08 16.03 -2.83
N CYS A 95 12.51 14.86 -3.31
CA CYS A 95 13.77 14.69 -4.02
C CYS A 95 13.70 14.98 -5.53
N GLY A 96 12.56 15.46 -6.05
CA GLY A 96 12.37 15.78 -7.47
C GLY A 96 12.40 14.59 -8.43
N MET A 97 12.19 13.37 -7.93
CA MET A 97 12.18 12.12 -8.71
C MET A 97 10.84 11.84 -9.40
N ILE A 98 9.75 12.41 -8.89
CA ILE A 98 8.42 12.41 -9.49
C ILE A 98 7.88 13.86 -9.45
N PRO A 99 7.12 14.28 -10.48
CA PRO A 99 6.52 15.61 -10.52
C PRO A 99 5.33 15.76 -9.58
#